data_AF-A0A1D1VDV1-F1
#
_entry.id   AF-A0A1D1VDV1-F1
#
_cell.length_a   1.000
_cell.length_b   1.000
_cell.length_c   1.000
_cell.angle_alpha   90.00
_cell.angle_beta   90.00
_cell.angle_gamma   90.00
#
_symmetry.space_group_name_H-M   'P 1'
#
loop_
_entity.id
_entity.type
_entity.pdbx_description
1 polymer ?
#
loop_
_entity_poly.entity_id
_entity_poly.type
_entity_poly.pdbx_seq_one_letter_code
_entity_poly.pdbx_strand_id
1 'polypeptide(L)'
;MAHNLAPTHDTSPSRLSAALDFESLGSSHLPNSSNHSSRRGAFVVGTCVVTCAVIGGVLIPFLSPAFRKIVLPYVPATDVQTRNVCSVLKGRAGQRLVDLGSGDGRLVWCRPLLKKV
;
A
#
# COMPACT_ATOMS: atom_id res chain seq x y z
N MET A 1 -42.96 17.99 30.55
CA MET A 1 -42.68 16.72 29.85
C MET A 1 -41.75 17.01 28.68
N ALA A 2 -40.44 17.07 28.95
CA ALA A 2 -39.42 17.26 27.93
C ALA A 2 -38.75 15.89 27.69
N HIS A 3 -38.95 15.30 26.52
CA HIS A 3 -38.22 14.11 26.11
C HIS A 3 -37.03 14.55 25.26
N ASN A 4 -35.84 14.25 25.76
CA ASN A 4 -34.57 14.44 25.06
C ASN A 4 -34.48 13.42 23.90
N LEU A 5 -34.22 13.89 22.68
CA LEU A 5 -33.81 13.05 21.56
C LEU A 5 -32.28 13.10 21.47
N ALA A 6 -31.63 11.97 21.79
CA ALA A 6 -30.21 11.75 21.49
C ALA A 6 -30.08 11.19 20.06
N PRO A 7 -29.08 11.60 19.27
CA PRO A 7 -28.81 10.99 17.97
C PRO A 7 -27.98 9.72 18.17
N THR A 8 -28.51 8.57 17.74
CA THR A 8 -27.76 7.30 17.69
C THR A 8 -26.78 7.33 16.52
N HIS A 9 -25.50 7.33 16.86
CA HIS A 9 -24.38 7.26 15.94
C HIS A 9 -24.14 5.80 15.52
N ASP A 10 -24.67 5.40 14.37
CA ASP A 10 -24.39 4.09 13.78
C ASP A 10 -23.01 4.08 13.10
N THR A 11 -22.02 3.51 13.79
CA THR A 11 -20.75 3.09 13.18
C THR A 11 -20.79 1.61 12.85
N SER A 12 -21.24 1.28 11.64
CA SER A 12 -21.05 -0.06 11.07
C SER A 12 -19.76 -0.10 10.22
N PRO A 13 -18.81 -1.02 10.48
CA PRO A 13 -17.52 -1.09 9.80
C PRO A 13 -17.59 -1.74 8.41
N SER A 14 -18.78 -1.92 7.84
CA SER A 14 -19.02 -2.62 6.56
C SER A 14 -18.63 -1.84 5.31
N ARG A 15 -18.15 -0.58 5.43
CA ARG A 15 -17.77 0.26 4.28
C ARG A 15 -16.29 0.23 3.90
N LEU A 16 -15.44 -0.40 4.70
CA LEU A 16 -14.00 -0.44 4.42
C LEU A 16 -13.58 -1.65 3.57
N SER A 17 -14.43 -2.68 3.48
CA SER A 17 -14.19 -3.86 2.64
C SER A 17 -14.44 -3.61 1.16
N ALA A 18 -15.24 -2.59 0.81
CA ALA A 18 -15.58 -2.27 -0.59
C ALA A 18 -14.45 -1.54 -1.36
N ALA A 19 -13.36 -1.17 -0.68
CA ALA A 19 -12.32 -0.32 -1.27
C ALA A 19 -11.25 -1.09 -2.07
N LEU A 20 -11.32 -2.43 -2.15
CA LEU A 20 -10.36 -3.26 -2.89
C LEU A 20 -11.02 -4.36 -3.75
N ASP A 21 -12.31 -4.24 -4.06
CA ASP A 21 -12.96 -5.18 -4.99
C ASP A 21 -12.77 -4.70 -6.43
N PHE A 22 -11.58 -4.99 -6.97
CA PHE A 22 -11.25 -4.79 -8.40
C PHE A 22 -12.23 -5.54 -9.34
N GLU A 23 -12.94 -6.54 -8.81
CA GLU A 23 -14.06 -7.26 -9.45
C GLU A 23 -15.28 -6.38 -9.75
N SER A 24 -15.54 -5.31 -8.99
CA SER A 24 -16.78 -4.52 -9.14
C SER A 24 -16.78 -3.60 -10.37
N LEU A 25 -15.62 -3.31 -10.97
CA LEU A 25 -15.55 -2.54 -12.22
C LEU A 25 -15.92 -3.37 -13.46
N GLY A 26 -16.00 -4.70 -13.33
CA GLY A 26 -16.40 -5.62 -14.40
C GLY A 26 -17.91 -5.81 -14.54
N SER A 27 -18.72 -5.29 -13.61
CA SER A 27 -20.16 -5.53 -13.55
C SER A 27 -20.97 -4.23 -13.66
N SER A 28 -20.69 -3.40 -14.66
CA SER A 28 -21.67 -2.42 -15.11
C SER A 28 -22.67 -3.13 -16.02
N HIS A 29 -23.90 -3.25 -15.51
CA HIS A 29 -25.13 -3.64 -16.19
C HIS A 29 -25.09 -3.39 -17.71
N LEU A 30 -24.84 -4.46 -18.49
CA LEU A 30 -24.82 -4.38 -19.95
C LEU A 30 -26.23 -4.03 -20.44
N PRO A 31 -26.44 -2.91 -21.14
CA PRO A 31 -27.74 -2.62 -21.73
C PRO A 31 -28.06 -3.72 -22.73
N ASN A 32 -29.25 -4.33 -22.60
CA ASN A 32 -29.81 -5.24 -23.59
C ASN A 32 -30.05 -4.48 -24.90
N SER A 33 -29.01 -4.38 -25.73
CA SER A 33 -29.07 -3.79 -27.06
C SER A 33 -28.88 -4.92 -28.06
N SER A 34 -29.92 -5.21 -28.83
CA SER A 34 -29.93 -6.14 -29.96
C SER A 34 -29.12 -5.60 -31.15
N ASN A 35 -27.86 -5.22 -30.91
CA ASN A 35 -26.95 -4.68 -31.92
C ASN A 35 -25.91 -5.73 -32.29
N HIS A 36 -25.79 -5.98 -33.60
CA HIS A 36 -24.78 -6.85 -34.19
C HIS A 36 -23.38 -6.37 -33.79
N SER A 37 -22.83 -6.95 -32.73
CA SER A 37 -21.61 -6.50 -32.10
C SER A 37 -20.42 -6.74 -33.03
N SER A 38 -19.73 -5.66 -33.37
CA SER A 38 -18.51 -5.76 -34.16
C SER A 38 -17.45 -6.48 -33.33
N ARG A 39 -17.03 -7.67 -33.78
CA ARG A 39 -15.96 -8.50 -33.14
C ARG A 39 -14.68 -7.68 -32.87
N ARG A 40 -14.45 -6.63 -33.66
CA ARG A 40 -13.34 -5.67 -33.48
C ARG A 40 -13.52 -4.82 -32.22
N GLY A 41 -14.73 -4.35 -31.94
CA GLY A 41 -15.04 -3.58 -30.73
C GLY A 41 -14.83 -4.41 -29.47
N ALA A 42 -15.26 -5.67 -29.48
CA ALA A 42 -15.04 -6.59 -28.37
C ALA A 42 -13.53 -6.84 -28.11
N PHE A 43 -12.73 -6.99 -29.17
CA PHE A 43 -11.29 -7.17 -29.04
C PHE A 43 -10.61 -5.93 -28.42
N VAL A 44 -10.96 -4.73 -28.88
CA VAL A 44 -10.41 -3.47 -28.33
C VAL A 44 -10.71 -3.35 -26.84
N VAL A 45 -11.96 -3.57 -26.43
CA VAL A 45 -12.34 -3.52 -25.00
C VAL A 45 -11.57 -4.55 -24.19
N GLY A 46 -11.48 -5.80 -24.68
CA GLY A 46 -10.74 -6.86 -24.02
C GLY A 46 -9.26 -6.50 -23.81
N THR A 47 -8.59 -5.95 -24.84
CA THR A 47 -7.19 -5.54 -24.72
C THR A 47 -6.98 -4.39 -23.73
N CYS A 48 -7.91 -3.43 -23.68
CA CYS A 48 -7.82 -2.31 -22.74
C CYS A 48 -7.94 -2.80 -21.29
N VAL A 49 -8.93 -3.64 -20.98
CA VAL A 49 -9.15 -4.16 -19.61
C VAL A 49 -7.94 -4.94 -19.12
N VAL A 50 -7.40 -5.85 -19.95
CA VAL A 50 -6.21 -6.65 -19.58
C VAL A 50 -5.01 -5.73 -19.35
N THR A 51 -4.78 -4.75 -20.22
CA THR A 51 -3.65 -3.82 -20.10
C THR A 51 -3.76 -3.00 -18.82
N CYS A 52 -4.94 -2.46 -18.51
CA CYS A 52 -5.18 -1.71 -17.27
C CYS A 52 -4.98 -2.58 -16.02
N ALA A 53 -5.44 -3.84 -16.04
CA ALA A 53 -5.27 -4.76 -14.92
C ALA A 53 -3.80 -5.11 -14.67
N VAL A 54 -3.01 -5.35 -15.72
CA VAL A 54 -1.57 -5.64 -15.60
C VAL A 54 -0.84 -4.43 -15.04
N ILE A 55 -1.09 -3.23 -15.59
CA ILE A 55 -0.48 -2.00 -15.09
C ILE A 55 -0.88 -1.74 -13.64
N GLY A 56 -2.17 -1.87 -13.32
CA GLY A 56 -2.69 -1.73 -11.97
C GLY A 56 -2.02 -2.70 -11.00
N GLY A 57 -1.96 -3.98 -11.33
CA GLY A 57 -1.33 -5.01 -10.49
C GLY A 57 0.15 -4.73 -10.20
N VAL A 58 0.89 -4.18 -11.17
CA VAL A 58 2.29 -3.77 -10.97
C VAL A 58 2.39 -2.52 -10.09
N LEU A 59 1.52 -1.53 -10.27
CA LEU A 59 1.64 -0.22 -9.60
C LEU A 59 1.02 -0.16 -8.20
N ILE A 60 -0.09 -0.87 -7.96
CA ILE A 60 -0.80 -0.89 -6.68
C ILE A 60 0.10 -1.19 -5.46
N PRO A 61 1.04 -2.16 -5.46
CA PRO A 61 1.90 -2.39 -4.29
C PRO A 61 2.84 -1.22 -3.96
N PHE A 62 3.18 -0.38 -4.94
CA PHE A 62 4.03 0.80 -4.74
C PHE A 62 3.23 2.05 -4.36
N LEU A 63 2.00 2.17 -4.86
CA LEU A 63 1.12 3.30 -4.58
C LEU A 63 0.33 3.12 -3.28
N SER A 64 -0.12 1.89 -2.97
CA SER A 64 -0.95 1.61 -1.79
C SER A 64 -0.35 2.06 -0.44
N PRO A 65 0.97 2.07 -0.20
CA PRO A 65 1.54 2.62 1.03
C PRO A 65 1.28 4.13 1.20
N ALA A 66 1.25 4.88 0.10
CA ALA A 66 1.03 6.34 0.13
C ALA A 66 -0.42 6.72 0.48
N PHE A 67 -1.38 5.81 0.26
CA PHE A 67 -2.80 6.02 0.54
C PHE A 67 -3.25 5.44 1.90
N ARG A 68 -2.33 5.06 2.78
CA ARG A 68 -2.68 4.57 4.12
C ARG A 68 -3.15 5.74 5.00
N LYS A 69 -4.32 5.58 5.63
CA LYS A 69 -4.91 6.58 6.55
C LYS A 69 -3.99 6.95 7.71
N ILE A 70 -3.24 5.96 8.20
CA ILE A 70 -2.29 6.15 9.29
C ILE A 70 -0.90 6.24 8.67
N VAL A 71 -0.33 7.43 8.74
CA VAL A 71 1.09 7.67 8.43
C VAL A 71 1.85 7.55 9.75
N LEU A 72 2.93 6.75 9.77
CA LEU A 72 3.86 6.77 10.89
C LEU A 72 4.62 8.10 10.85
N PRO A 73 4.47 8.98 11.86
CA PRO A 73 5.20 10.24 11.87
C PRO A 73 6.69 9.99 12.00
N TYR A 74 7.49 10.87 11.40
CA TYR A 74 8.93 10.87 11.64
C TYR A 74 9.21 11.23 13.09
N VAL A 75 9.82 10.28 13.81
CA VAL A 75 10.32 10.47 15.17
C VAL A 75 11.75 9.94 15.19
N PRO A 76 12.78 10.79 15.39
CA PRO A 76 14.16 10.35 15.35
C PRO A 76 14.46 9.40 16.51
N ALA A 77 15.23 8.34 16.21
CA ALA A 77 15.84 7.54 17.27
C ALA A 77 16.86 8.38 18.05
N THR A 78 16.87 8.23 19.37
CA THR A 78 17.88 8.90 20.21
C THR A 78 19.29 8.40 19.91
N ASP A 79 20.30 9.21 20.22
CA ASP A 79 21.70 8.83 19.98
C ASP A 79 22.11 7.58 20.77
N VAL A 80 21.56 7.39 21.96
CA VAL A 80 21.79 6.20 22.80
C VAL A 80 21.21 4.95 22.13
N GLN A 81 19.98 5.03 21.60
CA GLN A 81 19.36 3.92 20.88
C GLN A 81 20.15 3.57 19.62
N THR A 82 20.51 4.58 18.83
CA THR A 82 21.32 4.42 17.62
C THR A 82 22.64 3.72 17.99
N ARG A 83 23.37 4.23 18.99
CA ARG A 83 24.66 3.65 19.42
C ARG A 83 24.54 2.19 19.86
N ASN A 84 23.48 1.86 20.60
CA ASN A 84 23.24 0.49 21.08
C ASN A 84 22.92 -0.47 19.94
N VAL A 85 22.10 -0.06 18.96
CA VAL A 85 21.82 -0.87 17.77
C VAL A 85 23.11 -1.06 16.95
N CYS A 86 23.85 0.02 16.73
CA CYS A 86 25.08 -0.01 15.95
C CYS A 86 26.17 -0.86 16.61
N SER A 87 26.27 -0.89 17.94
CA SER A 87 27.25 -1.73 18.63
C SER A 87 26.96 -3.22 18.43
N VAL A 88 25.68 -3.62 18.48
CA VAL A 88 25.26 -5.01 18.21
C VAL A 88 25.52 -5.40 16.76
N LEU A 89 25.34 -4.48 15.81
CA LEU A 89 25.55 -4.76 14.39
C LEU A 89 27.02 -4.93 14.00
N LYS A 90 27.99 -4.35 14.74
CA LYS A 90 29.44 -4.40 14.43
C LYS A 90 30.00 -5.80 14.17
N GLY A 91 29.47 -6.83 14.82
CA GLY A 91 29.92 -8.22 14.65
C GLY A 91 29.36 -8.95 13.43
N ARG A 92 28.45 -8.32 12.65
CA ARG A 92 27.73 -8.95 11.53
C ARG A 92 28.23 -8.49 10.16
N ALA A 93 29.55 -8.29 10.03
CA ALA A 93 30.17 -7.86 8.79
C ALA A 93 29.82 -8.79 7.61
N GLY A 94 29.61 -8.23 6.43
CA GLY A 94 29.24 -8.99 5.22
C GLY A 94 27.74 -9.29 5.07
N GLN A 95 26.92 -9.10 6.10
CA GLN A 95 25.47 -9.29 6.00
C GLN A 95 24.77 -8.03 5.44
N ARG A 96 23.64 -8.24 4.76
CA ARG A 96 22.80 -7.15 4.24
C ARG A 96 21.93 -6.60 5.39
N LEU A 97 22.13 -5.33 5.72
CA LEU A 97 21.27 -4.59 6.63
C LEU A 97 20.15 -3.92 5.82
N VAL A 98 18.91 -4.05 6.29
CA VAL A 98 17.75 -3.34 5.74
C VAL A 98 17.11 -2.58 6.91
N ASP A 99 17.05 -1.26 6.78
CA ASP A 99 16.43 -0.37 7.76
C ASP A 99 15.02 0.01 7.29
N LEU A 100 14.00 -0.53 7.97
CA LEU A 100 12.59 -0.33 7.61
C LEU A 100 12.08 0.96 8.23
N GLY A 101 11.73 1.93 7.39
CA GLY A 101 11.32 3.26 7.87
C GLY A 101 12.52 4.10 8.30
N SER A 102 13.61 4.06 7.51
CA SER A 102 14.91 4.65 7.86
C SER A 102 14.90 6.14 8.23
N GLY A 103 13.87 6.89 7.83
CA GLY A 103 13.77 8.32 8.15
C GLY A 103 14.96 9.09 7.60
N ASP A 104 15.86 9.53 8.47
CA ASP A 104 17.08 10.28 8.17
C ASP A 104 18.33 9.41 7.92
N GLY A 105 18.22 8.08 8.01
CA GLY A 105 19.27 7.15 7.57
C GLY A 105 20.33 6.78 8.60
N ARG A 106 20.16 7.13 9.88
CA ARG A 106 21.21 6.93 10.91
C ARG A 106 21.63 5.47 11.09
N LEU A 107 20.71 4.52 11.02
CA LEU A 107 21.02 3.09 11.20
C LEU A 107 21.63 2.45 9.94
N VAL A 108 21.35 2.99 8.75
CA VAL A 108 21.93 2.52 7.48
C VAL A 108 23.46 2.62 7.50
N TRP A 109 23.99 3.68 8.10
CA TRP A 109 25.43 3.91 8.22
C TRP A 109 26.13 2.93 9.18
N CYS A 110 25.39 2.24 10.04
CA CYS A 110 25.95 1.31 11.00
C CYS A 110 26.30 -0.07 10.43
N ARG A 111 26.10 -0.27 9.13
CA ARG A 111 26.51 -1.49 8.43
C ARG A 111 28.03 -1.69 8.56
N PRO A 112 28.51 -2.79 9.15
CA PRO A 112 29.94 -3.07 9.22
C PRO A 112 30.45 -3.46 7.84
N LEU A 113 31.48 -2.76 7.37
CA LEU A 113 32.15 -3.09 6.10
C LEU A 113 32.96 -4.38 6.26
N LEU A 114 32.82 -5.27 5.27
CA LEU A 114 33.69 -6.44 5.18
C LEU A 114 35.12 -5.94 4.97
N LYS A 115 36.04 -6.30 5.86
CA LYS A 115 37.46 -6.09 5.62
C LYS A 115 37.85 -7.03 4.47
N LYS A 116 38.22 -6.47 3.31
CA LYS A 116 38.92 -7.25 2.28
C LYS A 116 40.30 -7.57 2.85
N VAL A 117 40.56 -8.86 3.07
CA VAL A 117 41.88 -9.43 3.31
C VAL A 117 42.66 -9.41 2.00
#